data_AF-A0A822E9B5-F1
#
_entry.id   AF-A0A822E9B5-F1
#
_cell.length_a   1.000
_cell.length_b   1.000
_cell.length_c   1.000
_cell.angle_alpha   90.00
_cell.angle_beta   90.00
_cell.angle_gamma   90.00
#
_symmetry.space_group_name_H-M   'P 1'
#
loop_
_entity.id
_entity.type
_entity.pdbx_description
1 polymer ?
#
loop_
_entity_poly.entity_id
_entity_poly.type
_entity_poly.pdbx_seq_one_letter_code
_entity_poly.pdbx_strand_id
1 'polypeptide(L)'
;MYIDRYTPVRGGRWSDRLRRLSIWSIVSNYFPIKLIKTEDLDPNRNYIFGYHPHGAATVGAGINFLTEATHFSTLFPGIRPHLMALHSNFFCPFLRELFLSLGECSVSRESCQYFLNGSSGRGDAVVIVTG
;
A
#
# COMPACT_ATOMS: atom_id res chain seq x y z
N MET A 1 5.16 1.36 20.92
CA MET A 1 5.14 2.65 20.20
C MET A 1 6.48 3.39 20.24
N TYR A 2 7.18 3.46 21.38
CA TYR A 2 8.53 4.05 21.46
C TYR A 2 9.63 3.19 20.82
N ILE A 3 9.61 1.87 21.05
CA ILE A 3 10.63 0.91 20.56
C ILE A 3 10.59 0.78 19.03
N ASP A 4 9.41 0.94 18.43
CA ASP A 4 9.15 0.67 17.01
C ASP A 4 8.58 1.91 16.31
N ARG A 5 9.15 3.09 16.59
CA ARG A 5 8.64 4.36 16.05
C ARG A 5 8.90 4.51 14.54
N TYR A 6 9.87 3.78 14.02
CA TYR A 6 10.34 3.91 12.63
C TYR A 6 9.71 2.89 11.66
N THR A 7 8.91 1.92 12.11
CA THR A 7 8.20 0.96 11.23
C THR A 7 7.39 1.64 10.12
N PRO A 8 6.60 2.70 10.41
CA PRO A 8 5.81 3.33 9.37
C PRO A 8 6.65 3.95 8.26
N VAL A 9 7.92 4.26 8.54
CA VAL A 9 8.83 4.89 7.56
C VAL A 9 9.50 3.85 6.66
N ARG A 10 9.83 2.67 7.20
CA ARG A 10 10.58 1.63 6.45
C ARG A 10 9.70 0.51 5.90
N GLY A 11 8.39 0.63 6.05
CA GLY A 11 7.52 -0.52 5.89
C GLY A 11 7.62 -1.49 7.06
N GLY A 12 6.55 -2.27 7.21
CA GLY A 12 6.34 -3.10 8.37
C GLY A 12 5.69 -4.44 8.02
N ARG A 13 5.01 -5.00 9.03
CA ARG A 13 4.53 -6.37 9.21
C ARG A 13 3.58 -6.91 8.14
N TRP A 14 3.99 -6.90 6.87
CA TRP A 14 3.24 -7.38 5.73
C TRP A 14 2.63 -8.76 6.00
N SER A 15 1.30 -8.83 6.00
CA SER A 15 0.56 -10.06 6.28
C SER A 15 -0.34 -10.43 5.10
N ASP A 16 0.11 -11.39 4.29
CA ASP A 16 -0.66 -11.88 3.14
C ASP A 16 -2.03 -12.43 3.56
N ARG A 17 -2.13 -13.00 4.76
CA ARG A 17 -3.39 -13.53 5.29
C ARG A 17 -4.41 -12.41 5.53
N LEU A 18 -3.99 -11.27 6.09
CA LEU A 18 -4.88 -10.13 6.32
C LEU A 18 -5.29 -9.46 5.00
N ARG A 19 -4.36 -9.36 4.04
CA ARG A 19 -4.64 -8.81 2.70
C ARG A 19 -5.64 -9.64 1.90
N ARG A 20 -5.77 -10.94 2.19
CA ARG A 20 -6.65 -11.89 1.50
C ARG A 20 -7.96 -12.19 2.24
N LEU A 21 -8.31 -11.43 3.27
CA LEU A 21 -9.59 -11.62 3.98
C LEU A 21 -10.79 -11.37 3.05
N SER A 22 -11.83 -12.20 3.19
CA SER A 22 -13.04 -12.14 2.36
C SER A 22 -13.81 -10.82 2.48
N ILE A 23 -13.67 -10.11 3.60
CA ILE A 23 -14.29 -8.79 3.79
C ILE A 23 -13.86 -7.80 2.69
N TRP A 24 -12.61 -7.87 2.22
CA TRP A 24 -12.13 -6.99 1.16
C TRP A 24 -12.81 -7.28 -0.18
N SER A 25 -13.10 -8.55 -0.47
CA SER A 25 -13.88 -8.95 -1.66
C SER A 25 -15.35 -8.49 -1.56
N ILE A 26 -15.93 -8.46 -0.36
CA ILE A 26 -17.27 -7.91 -0.16
C ILE A 26 -17.27 -6.41 -0.47
N VAL A 27 -16.29 -5.67 0.06
CA VAL A 27 -16.15 -4.24 -0.18
C VAL A 27 -15.88 -3.93 -1.66
N SER A 28 -15.01 -4.69 -2.32
CA SER A 28 -14.70 -4.48 -3.75
C SER A 28 -15.93 -4.72 -4.62
N ASN A 29 -16.75 -5.73 -4.32
CA ASN A 29 -17.99 -6.02 -5.05
C ASN A 29 -19.09 -4.98 -4.78
N TYR A 30 -19.18 -4.45 -3.55
CA TYR A 30 -20.19 -3.45 -3.19
C TYR A 30 -19.93 -2.10 -3.86
N PHE A 31 -18.66 -1.65 -3.95
CA PHE A 31 -18.25 -0.39 -4.58
C PHE A 31 -17.73 -0.54 -6.03
N PRO A 32 -18.17 -1.58 -6.75
CA PRO A 32 -17.53 -2.17 -7.94
C PRO A 32 -16.07 -1.77 -8.25
N ILE A 33 -15.16 -1.94 -7.28
CA ILE A 33 -13.76 -1.55 -7.42
C ILE A 33 -13.04 -2.55 -8.33
N LYS A 34 -12.41 -2.06 -9.39
CA LYS A 34 -11.62 -2.84 -10.33
C LYS A 34 -10.23 -2.25 -10.51
N LEU A 35 -9.23 -3.11 -10.61
CA LEU A 35 -7.87 -2.76 -11.01
C LEU A 35 -7.65 -3.22 -12.46
N ILE A 36 -7.50 -2.27 -13.37
CA ILE A 36 -7.28 -2.56 -14.79
C ILE A 36 -5.80 -2.37 -15.07
N LYS A 37 -5.12 -3.46 -15.42
CA LYS A 37 -3.73 -3.42 -15.86
C LYS A 37 -3.67 -2.96 -17.31
N THR A 38 -2.91 -1.90 -17.56
CA THR A 38 -2.68 -1.38 -18.92
C THR A 38 -1.35 -1.82 -19.50
N GLU A 39 -0.34 -2.03 -18.65
CA GLU A 39 1.03 -2.33 -19.06
C GLU A 39 1.69 -3.30 -18.09
N ASP A 40 2.69 -4.03 -18.59
CA ASP A 40 3.60 -4.82 -17.76
C ASP A 40 4.62 -3.92 -17.07
N LEU A 41 4.93 -4.25 -15.81
CA LEU A 41 5.96 -3.56 -15.03
C LEU A 41 7.14 -4.50 -14.78
N ASP A 42 8.35 -3.98 -14.92
CA ASP A 42 9.59 -4.70 -14.66
C ASP A 42 9.80 -4.82 -13.14
N PRO A 43 9.76 -6.03 -12.55
CA PRO A 43 9.94 -6.22 -11.11
C PRO A 43 11.35 -5.85 -10.62
N ASN A 44 12.29 -5.58 -11.52
CA ASN A 44 13.63 -5.11 -11.16
C ASN A 44 13.74 -3.59 -10.99
N ARG A 45 12.64 -2.86 -11.18
CA ARG A 45 12.56 -1.40 -11.03
C ARG A 45 11.62 -1.00 -9.90
N ASN A 46 11.88 0.18 -9.35
CA ASN A 46 11.02 0.79 -8.34
C ASN A 46 10.16 1.86 -9.01
N TYR A 47 8.93 2.03 -8.51
CA TYR A 47 7.91 2.87 -9.14
C TYR A 47 7.32 3.87 -8.16
N ILE A 48 6.81 4.98 -8.69
CA ILE A 48 5.93 5.91 -8.00
C ILE A 48 4.59 5.87 -8.72
N PHE A 49 3.52 5.51 -8.01
CA PHE A 49 2.15 5.59 -8.51
C PHE A 49 1.46 6.80 -7.91
N GLY A 50 0.88 7.64 -8.77
CA GLY A 50 -0.06 8.67 -8.36
C GLY A 50 -1.47 8.11 -8.31
N TYR A 51 -2.22 8.41 -7.25
CA TYR A 51 -3.62 8.05 -7.12
C TYR A 51 -4.48 9.29 -6.86
N HIS A 52 -5.58 9.45 -7.60
CA HIS A 52 -6.49 10.59 -7.51
C HIS A 52 -7.93 10.14 -7.83
N PRO A 53 -8.98 10.71 -7.19
CA PRO A 53 -8.99 11.80 -6.19
C PRO A 53 -8.73 11.35 -4.73
N HIS A 54 -8.43 12.30 -3.83
CA HIS A 54 -8.16 12.04 -2.39
C HIS A 54 -9.46 11.78 -1.55
N GLY A 55 -10.64 11.71 -2.17
CA GLY A 55 -11.94 11.52 -1.48
C GLY A 55 -12.31 10.06 -1.18
N ALA A 56 -13.57 9.67 -1.44
CA ALA A 56 -14.06 8.28 -1.33
C ALA A 56 -13.19 7.26 -2.09
N ALA A 57 -12.44 7.73 -3.08
CA ALA A 57 -11.42 6.98 -3.80
C ALA A 57 -10.26 6.47 -2.90
N THR A 58 -10.05 6.99 -1.68
CA THR A 58 -9.12 6.38 -0.71
C THR A 58 -9.49 4.94 -0.34
N VAL A 59 -10.78 4.59 -0.31
CA VAL A 59 -11.23 3.20 -0.17
C VAL A 59 -10.81 2.38 -1.38
N GLY A 60 -10.92 2.93 -2.59
CA GLY A 60 -10.42 2.33 -3.82
C GLY A 60 -8.92 2.09 -3.80
N ALA A 61 -8.14 3.06 -3.32
CA ALA A 61 -6.70 2.92 -3.14
C ALA A 61 -6.37 1.82 -2.13
N GLY A 62 -7.03 1.80 -0.96
CA GLY A 62 -6.85 0.74 0.02
C GLY A 62 -7.16 -0.64 -0.55
N ILE A 63 -8.32 -0.80 -1.19
CA ILE A 63 -8.72 -2.08 -1.77
C ILE A 63 -7.74 -2.55 -2.86
N ASN A 64 -7.26 -1.66 -3.72
CA ASN A 64 -6.35 -2.03 -4.81
C ASN A 64 -4.89 -2.26 -4.38
N PHE A 65 -4.38 -1.48 -3.43
CA PHE A 65 -2.95 -1.46 -3.13
C PHE A 65 -2.60 -2.08 -1.77
N LEU A 66 -3.53 -2.08 -0.81
CA LEU A 66 -3.34 -2.67 0.51
C LEU A 66 -3.93 -4.07 0.65
N THR A 67 -4.74 -4.54 -0.30
CA THR A 67 -5.40 -5.86 -0.23
C THR A 67 -5.24 -6.64 -1.53
N GLU A 68 -5.61 -7.92 -1.51
CA GLU A 68 -5.64 -8.77 -2.69
C GLU A 68 -7.03 -8.90 -3.32
N ALA A 69 -8.00 -8.06 -2.93
CA ALA A 69 -9.37 -8.14 -3.42
C ALA A 69 -9.52 -7.89 -4.93
N THR A 70 -8.56 -7.18 -5.54
CA THR A 70 -8.48 -6.95 -6.99
C THR A 70 -7.27 -7.61 -7.63
N HIS A 71 -6.68 -8.58 -6.94
CA HIS A 71 -5.60 -9.44 -7.45
C HIS A 71 -4.33 -8.68 -7.88
N PHE A 72 -3.94 -7.63 -7.14
CA PHE A 72 -2.76 -6.83 -7.45
C PHE A 72 -1.51 -7.70 -7.68
N SER A 73 -1.22 -8.65 -6.77
CA SER A 73 -0.02 -9.51 -6.88
C SER A 73 -0.03 -10.42 -8.10
N THR A 74 -1.20 -10.74 -8.63
CA THR A 74 -1.35 -11.52 -9.87
C THR A 74 -1.20 -10.65 -11.11
N LEU A 75 -1.71 -9.41 -11.08
CA LEU A 75 -1.61 -8.47 -12.19
C LEU A 75 -0.17 -7.93 -12.34
N PHE A 76 0.50 -7.63 -11.23
CA PHE A 76 1.85 -7.09 -11.19
C PHE A 76 2.78 -8.01 -10.38
N PRO A 77 3.15 -9.17 -10.92
CA PRO A 77 3.99 -10.13 -10.21
C PRO A 77 5.36 -9.53 -9.88
N GLY A 78 5.78 -9.67 -8.62
CA GLY A 78 7.04 -9.12 -8.13
C GLY A 78 7.01 -7.63 -7.77
N ILE A 79 5.89 -6.93 -8.02
CA ILE A 79 5.70 -5.55 -7.56
C ILE A 79 5.05 -5.52 -6.18
N ARG A 80 5.60 -4.73 -5.28
CA ARG A 80 5.13 -4.53 -3.90
C ARG A 80 4.60 -3.12 -3.72
N PRO A 81 3.28 -2.94 -3.69
CA PRO A 81 2.69 -1.63 -3.46
C PRO A 81 2.79 -1.26 -1.98
N HIS A 82 3.24 -0.03 -1.72
CA HIS A 82 3.25 0.60 -0.40
C HIS A 82 2.39 1.85 -0.50
N LEU A 83 1.14 1.77 -0.01
CA LEU A 83 0.27 2.94 0.04
C LEU A 83 0.77 3.91 1.08
N MET A 84 1.02 5.15 0.67
CA MET A 84 1.57 6.19 1.52
C MET A 84 0.44 7.06 2.06
N ALA A 85 0.37 7.17 3.39
CA ALA A 85 -0.62 8.00 4.06
C ALA A 85 -0.02 8.91 5.14
N LEU A 86 -0.80 9.90 5.55
CA LEU A 86 -0.40 10.85 6.59
C LEU A 86 0.06 10.14 7.86
N HIS A 87 1.17 10.62 8.44
CA HIS A 87 1.79 10.00 9.62
C HIS A 87 0.84 9.90 10.82
N SER A 88 -0.17 10.78 10.90
CA SER A 88 -1.21 10.76 11.93
C SER A 88 -2.03 9.47 11.96
N ASN A 89 -2.15 8.74 10.84
CA ASN A 89 -2.84 7.44 10.78
C ASN A 89 -2.22 6.41 11.75
N PHE A 90 -0.95 6.59 12.11
CA PHE A 90 -0.20 5.67 12.96
C PHE A 90 -0.21 6.04 14.45
N PHE A 91 -1.00 7.05 14.87
CA PHE A 91 -1.09 7.46 16.27
C PHE A 91 -2.02 6.60 17.11
N CYS A 92 -3.08 6.03 16.51
CA CYS A 92 -3.95 5.08 17.19
C CYS A 92 -3.33 3.67 17.13
N PRO A 93 -3.01 3.00 18.26
CA PRO A 93 -2.28 1.74 18.27
C PRO A 93 -2.94 0.63 17.43
N PHE A 94 -4.26 0.46 17.49
CA PHE A 94 -4.95 -0.62 16.78
C PHE A 94 -4.99 -0.39 15.26
N LEU A 95 -5.33 0.84 14.84
CA LEU A 95 -5.34 1.21 13.42
C LEU A 95 -3.94 1.16 12.83
N ARG A 96 -2.94 1.60 13.59
CA ARG A 96 -1.52 1.50 13.22
C ARG A 96 -1.14 0.07 12.87
N GLU A 97 -1.43 -0.90 13.75
CA GLU A 97 -1.06 -2.30 13.49
C GLU A 97 -1.81 -2.88 12.29
N LEU A 98 -3.08 -2.51 12.09
CA LEU A 98 -3.84 -2.91 10.92
C LEU A 98 -3.21 -2.37 9.62
N PHE A 99 -2.97 -1.07 9.54
CA PHE A 99 -2.40 -0.41 8.37
C PHE A 99 -0.99 -0.93 8.04
N LEU A 100 -0.12 -1.04 9.04
CA LEU A 100 1.21 -1.64 8.86
C LEU A 100 1.14 -3.10 8.41
N SER A 101 0.15 -3.86 8.88
CA SER A 101 -0.01 -5.26 8.48
C SER A 101 -0.52 -5.43 7.05
N LEU A 102 -1.24 -4.43 6.54
CA LEU A 102 -1.69 -4.37 5.16
C LEU A 102 -0.60 -3.85 4.19
N GLY A 103 0.46 -3.23 4.72
CA GLY A 103 1.58 -2.68 3.95
C GLY A 103 1.51 -1.16 3.75
N GLU A 104 0.68 -0.45 4.51
CA GLU A 104 0.62 1.01 4.48
C GLU A 104 1.84 1.62 5.17
N CYS A 105 2.34 2.71 4.60
CA CYS A 105 3.53 3.41 5.05
C CYS A 105 3.24 4.91 5.22
N SER A 106 4.11 5.58 5.97
CA SER A 106 4.04 7.01 6.19
C SER A 106 4.48 7.77 4.94
N VAL A 107 3.72 8.77 4.51
CA VAL A 107 4.06 9.69 3.42
C VAL A 107 5.12 10.72 3.87
N SER A 108 6.29 10.24 4.27
CA SER A 108 7.44 11.08 4.59
C SER A 108 8.50 10.95 3.50
N ARG A 109 9.33 11.99 3.33
CA ARG A 109 10.43 11.97 2.35
C ARG A 109 11.36 10.78 2.61
N GLU A 110 11.62 10.50 3.88
CA GLU A 110 12.48 9.39 4.32
C GLU A 110 11.90 8.04 3.88
N SER A 111 10.57 7.86 3.98
CA SER A 111 9.92 6.62 3.56
C SER A 111 10.00 6.43 2.05
N CYS A 112 9.67 7.46 1.28
CA CYS A 112 9.79 7.42 -0.17
C CYS A 112 11.22 7.11 -0.60
N GLN A 113 12.22 7.76 0.00
CA GLN A 113 13.63 7.49 -0.30
C GLN A 113 14.05 6.07 0.08
N TYR A 114 13.56 5.54 1.19
CA TYR A 114 13.89 4.18 1.63
C TYR A 114 13.49 3.13 0.57
N PHE A 115 12.26 3.20 0.06
CA PHE A 115 11.78 2.28 -0.98
C PHE A 115 12.40 2.57 -2.34
N LEU A 116 12.48 3.85 -2.74
CA LEU A 116 12.95 4.21 -4.09
C LEU A 116 14.45 3.95 -4.29
N ASN A 117 15.27 4.15 -3.26
CA ASN A 117 16.71 3.90 -3.32
C ASN A 117 17.08 2.41 -3.24
N GLY A 118 16.08 1.51 -3.19
CA GLY A 118 16.29 0.07 -3.15
C GLY A 118 16.75 -0.48 -1.79
N SER A 119 16.57 0.28 -0.70
CA SER A 119 16.93 -0.19 0.65
C SER A 119 16.05 -1.33 1.16
N SER A 120 14.86 -1.51 0.55
CA SER A 120 13.90 -2.60 0.78
C SER A 120 14.01 -3.72 -0.27
N GLY A 121 14.76 -3.49 -1.35
CA GLY A 121 14.89 -4.39 -2.50
C GLY A 121 14.46 -3.75 -3.82
N ARG A 122 14.14 -4.59 -4.81
CA ARG A 122 13.59 -4.18 -6.11
C ARG A 122 12.12 -4.53 -6.19
N GLY A 123 11.39 -3.80 -7.04
CA GLY A 123 9.97 -4.02 -7.28
C GLY A 123 9.08 -3.23 -6.32
N ASP A 124 9.62 -2.29 -5.54
CA ASP A 124 8.81 -1.48 -4.64
C ASP A 124 8.08 -0.39 -5.43
N ALA A 125 6.77 -0.26 -5.21
CA ALA A 125 5.93 0.77 -5.78
C ALA A 125 5.33 1.64 -4.68
N VAL A 126 5.81 2.88 -4.57
CA VAL A 126 5.27 3.87 -3.63
C VAL A 126 4.00 4.47 -4.23
N VAL A 127 2.87 4.31 -3.55
CA VAL A 127 1.59 4.88 -4.02
C VAL A 127 1.26 6.13 -3.22
N ILE A 128 1.22 7.28 -3.88
CA ILE A 128 0.94 8.58 -3.27
C ILE A 128 -0.46 9.02 -3.72
N VAL A 129 -1.34 9.23 -2.75
CA VAL A 129 -2.65 9.83 -3.00
C VAL A 129 -2.48 11.33 -3.13
N THR A 130 -2.74 11.86 -4.31
CA THR A 130 -2.58 13.28 -4.65
C THR A 130 -3.95 13.94 -4.82
N GLY A 131 -4.12 15.13 -4.26
CA GLY A 131 -5.35 15.92 -4.37
C GLY A 131 -5.29 17.15 -3.49
#